data_AF-A0A1C6MNL8-F1
#
_entry.id   AF-A0A1C6MNL8-F1
#
_cell.length_a   1.000
_cell.length_b   1.000
_cell.length_c   1.000
_cell.angle_alpha   90.00
_cell.angle_beta   90.00
_cell.angle_gamma   90.00
#
_symmetry.space_group_name_H-M   'P 1'
#
loop_
_entity.id
_entity.type
_entity.pdbx_description
1 polymer ?
#
loop_
_entity_poly.entity_id
_entity_poly.type
_entity_poly.pdbx_seq_one_letter_code
_entity_poly.pdbx_strand_id
1 'polypeptide(L)'
;MSGNAAGFAGGVGRGSGNVRGTKYTREQLAEAVGASSNWSELMRTLGVRASGGRRRSLQRAVAEHGLDTGHFTGRSPWSKYSDEQIAQAVASSTRLREVVAALGAAPSTGTLSHIRRRIAASGVDVGHFPGLNRHGAELPFSREELRRAAESVRSLRALARDLGVPDDGRSRAALRRMLHEAGADVSHFSHARIAVPEAALREAVARSDSHAGVLRELGMPVNESNRTKVQRRAARLGLDTSHFRRPVATARRSVPARRNAQEILRVRPEGMPRVNHARLRRALDETGVPYACAGCVNPGSWNGRPMTLQIDHVNGDWRDNRPENLRYLCPNCHAVTDTWCGRNRGRGARSAGSPRQ
;
A
#
# COMPACT_ATOMS: atom_id res chain seq x y z
N MET A 1 -61.31 -12.46 -29.66
CA MET A 1 -61.11 -13.89 -29.36
C MET A 1 -59.93 -14.01 -28.41
N SER A 2 -60.23 -14.54 -27.21
CA SER A 2 -59.35 -15.28 -26.30
C SER A 2 -58.04 -14.60 -25.84
N GLY A 3 -57.76 -14.36 -24.56
CA GLY A 3 -58.43 -14.70 -23.31
C GLY A 3 -57.43 -14.62 -22.15
N ASN A 4 -57.93 -14.29 -20.96
CA ASN A 4 -57.49 -14.62 -19.58
C ASN A 4 -55.99 -14.57 -19.19
N ALA A 5 -55.57 -13.78 -18.20
CA ALA A 5 -55.96 -13.67 -16.77
C ALA A 5 -55.09 -14.54 -15.84
N ALA A 6 -54.71 -13.90 -14.72
CA ALA A 6 -54.26 -14.43 -13.43
C ALA A 6 -52.92 -15.21 -13.42
N GLY A 7 -52.08 -15.15 -12.39
CA GLY A 7 -52.20 -14.61 -11.04
C GLY A 7 -51.27 -15.42 -10.11
N PHE A 8 -51.08 -14.91 -8.89
CA PHE A 8 -50.47 -15.55 -7.72
C PHE A 8 -48.93 -15.74 -7.72
N ALA A 9 -48.16 -14.98 -6.93
CA ALA A 9 -48.05 -14.92 -5.46
C ALA A 9 -47.20 -16.08 -4.88
N GLY A 10 -46.15 -15.72 -4.14
CA GLY A 10 -45.29 -16.67 -3.45
C GLY A 10 -44.05 -16.00 -2.87
N GLY A 11 -44.25 -15.10 -1.89
CA GLY A 11 -43.16 -14.65 -1.03
C GLY A 11 -42.72 -15.78 -0.11
N VAL A 12 -41.41 -15.95 0.07
CA VAL A 12 -40.86 -16.59 1.26
C VAL A 12 -39.73 -15.73 1.83
N GLY A 13 -40.08 -15.06 2.92
CA GLY A 13 -39.32 -15.12 4.17
C GLY A 13 -37.86 -14.68 4.12
N ARG A 14 -37.64 -13.37 4.27
CA ARG A 14 -36.47 -12.90 5.02
C ARG A 14 -36.72 -13.15 6.50
N GLY A 15 -35.91 -13.99 7.13
CA GLY A 15 -35.85 -14.06 8.58
C GLY A 15 -35.26 -15.36 9.11
N SER A 16 -33.97 -15.35 9.46
CA SER A 16 -33.53 -15.42 10.87
C SER A 16 -32.04 -15.78 10.99
N GLY A 17 -31.36 -15.04 11.86
CA GLY A 17 -30.22 -15.52 12.64
C GLY A 17 -28.85 -15.59 11.96
N ASN A 18 -28.15 -14.47 11.84
CA ASN A 18 -26.67 -14.53 11.76
C ASN A 18 -26.06 -13.89 13.00
N VAL A 19 -25.88 -14.72 14.03
CA VAL A 19 -25.02 -14.42 15.17
C VAL A 19 -23.60 -14.85 14.79
N ARG A 20 -22.73 -13.85 14.56
CA ARG A 20 -21.26 -13.93 14.46
C ARG A 20 -20.67 -14.58 13.19
N GLY A 21 -19.97 -13.74 12.41
CA GLY A 21 -18.57 -14.06 12.05
C GLY A 21 -18.25 -14.58 10.64
N THR A 22 -19.19 -15.16 9.89
CA THR A 22 -18.93 -15.54 8.48
C THR A 22 -20.07 -15.10 7.57
N LYS A 23 -19.74 -14.54 6.40
CA LYS A 23 -20.73 -14.11 5.38
C LYS A 23 -21.57 -15.28 4.84
N TYR A 24 -21.12 -16.51 5.06
CA TYR A 24 -21.76 -17.75 4.65
C TYR A 24 -21.99 -18.61 5.89
N THR A 25 -23.13 -19.29 5.94
CA THR A 25 -23.39 -20.32 6.96
C THR A 25 -22.58 -21.58 6.65
N ARG A 26 -22.47 -22.48 7.64
CA ARG A 26 -21.76 -23.76 7.47
C ARG A 26 -22.41 -24.60 6.36
N GLU A 27 -23.74 -24.60 6.30
CA GLU A 27 -24.55 -25.35 5.35
C GLU A 27 -24.32 -24.83 3.92
N GLN A 28 -24.34 -23.50 3.74
CA GLN A 28 -24.06 -22.86 2.45
C GLN A 28 -22.64 -23.17 1.95
N LEU A 29 -21.66 -23.21 2.85
CA LEU A 29 -20.29 -23.56 2.49
C LEU A 29 -20.15 -25.06 2.21
N ALA A 30 -20.81 -25.94 2.96
CA ALA A 30 -20.77 -27.38 2.75
C ALA A 30 -21.35 -27.76 1.38
N GLU A 31 -22.51 -27.20 1.03
CA GLU A 31 -23.15 -27.41 -0.28
C GLU A 31 -22.26 -26.90 -1.41
N ALA A 32 -21.74 -25.66 -1.28
CA ALA A 32 -20.88 -25.09 -2.31
C ALA A 32 -19.55 -25.84 -2.44
N VAL A 33 -18.97 -26.35 -1.34
CA VAL A 33 -17.75 -27.17 -1.35
C VAL A 33 -18.01 -28.53 -2.00
N GLY A 34 -19.15 -29.18 -1.70
CA GLY A 34 -19.53 -30.43 -2.36
C GLY A 34 -19.76 -30.27 -3.86
N ALA A 35 -20.33 -29.14 -4.28
CA ALA A 35 -20.60 -28.83 -5.68
C ALA A 35 -19.39 -28.27 -6.46
N SER A 36 -18.21 -28.16 -5.84
CA SER A 36 -17.03 -27.53 -6.45
C SER A 36 -15.82 -28.45 -6.49
N SER A 37 -15.08 -28.41 -7.60
CA SER A 37 -13.82 -29.14 -7.80
C SER A 37 -12.57 -28.29 -7.52
N ASN A 38 -12.72 -26.98 -7.32
CA ASN A 38 -11.62 -26.06 -7.03
C ASN A 38 -12.11 -24.73 -6.41
N TRP A 39 -11.17 -23.96 -5.86
CA TRP A 39 -11.47 -22.67 -5.22
C TRP A 39 -12.10 -21.63 -6.15
N SER A 40 -11.83 -21.68 -7.46
CA SER A 40 -12.42 -20.74 -8.43
C SER A 40 -13.87 -21.10 -8.72
N GLU A 41 -14.18 -22.39 -8.77
CA GLU A 41 -15.54 -22.92 -8.89
C GLU A 41 -16.35 -22.63 -7.65
N LEU A 42 -15.80 -22.86 -6.45
CA LEU A 42 -16.43 -22.47 -5.19
C LEU A 42 -16.82 -20.98 -5.19
N MET A 43 -15.91 -20.10 -5.62
CA MET A 43 -16.21 -18.68 -5.74
C MET A 43 -17.32 -18.38 -6.74
N ARG A 44 -17.41 -19.14 -7.84
CA ARG A 44 -18.47 -19.01 -8.85
C ARG A 44 -19.82 -19.47 -8.31
N THR A 45 -19.86 -20.64 -7.66
CA THR A 45 -21.03 -21.23 -7.03
C THR A 45 -21.60 -20.30 -5.94
N LEU A 46 -20.73 -19.64 -5.17
CA LEU A 46 -21.12 -18.65 -4.16
C LEU A 46 -21.43 -17.24 -4.72
N GLY A 47 -21.38 -17.04 -6.05
CA GLY A 47 -21.63 -15.74 -6.67
C GLY A 47 -20.58 -14.66 -6.32
N VAL A 48 -19.38 -15.07 -5.93
CA VAL A 48 -18.30 -14.19 -5.49
C VAL A 48 -17.36 -13.88 -6.64
N ARG A 49 -17.19 -12.59 -6.95
CA ARG A 49 -16.17 -12.15 -7.91
C ARG A 49 -14.77 -12.60 -7.47
N ALA A 50 -14.09 -13.34 -8.34
CA ALA A 50 -12.77 -13.91 -8.14
C ALA A 50 -11.73 -12.84 -7.75
N SER A 51 -11.12 -13.00 -6.57
CA SER A 51 -9.99 -12.19 -6.12
C SER A 51 -9.18 -12.93 -5.06
N GLY A 52 -7.86 -12.69 -5.01
CA GLY A 52 -6.98 -13.36 -4.04
C GLY A 52 -7.29 -13.04 -2.58
N GLY A 53 -7.82 -11.84 -2.30
CA GLY A 53 -8.29 -11.47 -0.96
C GLY A 53 -9.50 -12.28 -0.51
N ARG A 54 -10.51 -12.40 -1.39
CA ARG A 54 -11.74 -13.16 -1.10
C ARG A 54 -11.49 -14.66 -1.03
N ARG A 55 -10.61 -15.20 -1.87
CA ARG A 55 -10.15 -16.59 -1.78
C ARG A 55 -9.59 -16.91 -0.40
N ARG A 56 -8.73 -16.06 0.16
CA ARG A 56 -8.18 -16.26 1.52
C ARG A 56 -9.25 -16.17 2.61
N SER A 57 -10.26 -15.34 2.43
CA SER A 57 -11.40 -15.25 3.36
C SER A 57 -12.24 -16.52 3.33
N LEU A 58 -12.51 -17.08 2.15
CA LEU A 58 -13.24 -18.33 2.00
C LEU A 58 -12.43 -19.52 2.54
N GLN A 59 -11.13 -19.57 2.28
CA GLN A 59 -10.24 -20.58 2.85
C GLN A 59 -10.29 -20.60 4.38
N ARG A 60 -10.31 -19.41 5.01
CA ARG A 60 -10.46 -19.31 6.46
C ARG A 60 -11.83 -19.80 6.93
N ALA A 61 -12.91 -19.37 6.27
CA ALA A 61 -14.26 -19.78 6.64
C ALA A 61 -14.46 -21.30 6.49
N VAL A 62 -13.98 -21.91 5.42
CA VAL A 62 -14.02 -23.37 5.21
C VAL A 62 -13.24 -24.12 6.30
N ALA A 63 -12.05 -23.63 6.65
CA ALA A 63 -11.24 -24.22 7.73
C ALA A 63 -11.88 -24.06 9.12
N GLU A 64 -12.49 -22.91 9.39
CA GLU A 64 -13.21 -22.62 10.64
C GLU A 64 -14.45 -23.52 10.81
N HIS A 65 -15.10 -23.89 9.71
CA HIS A 65 -16.25 -24.80 9.70
C HIS A 65 -15.87 -26.29 9.58
N GLY A 66 -14.57 -26.61 9.52
CA GLY A 66 -14.07 -27.99 9.45
C GLY A 66 -14.51 -28.75 8.19
N LEU A 67 -14.72 -28.05 7.08
CA LEU A 67 -15.19 -28.66 5.83
C LEU A 67 -13.99 -29.24 5.06
N ASP A 68 -14.14 -30.47 4.57
CA ASP A 68 -13.11 -31.13 3.76
C ASP A 68 -13.04 -30.51 2.36
N THR A 69 -11.82 -30.15 1.95
CA THR A 69 -11.51 -29.69 0.58
C THR A 69 -10.41 -30.53 -0.06
N GLY A 70 -10.17 -31.75 0.43
CA GLY A 70 -9.18 -32.67 -0.14
C GLY A 70 -9.47 -33.04 -1.59
N HIS A 71 -10.75 -33.09 -1.99
CA HIS A 71 -11.17 -33.30 -3.37
C HIS A 71 -10.98 -32.09 -4.28
N PHE A 72 -10.66 -30.91 -3.72
CA PHE A 72 -10.35 -29.76 -4.56
C PHE A 72 -9.05 -30.04 -5.29
N THR A 73 -9.13 -30.07 -6.61
CA THR A 73 -7.97 -30.15 -7.48
C THR A 73 -6.93 -29.13 -7.01
N GLY A 74 -5.76 -29.64 -6.62
CA GLY A 74 -4.58 -28.82 -6.40
C GLY A 74 -4.29 -27.97 -7.63
N ARG A 75 -3.33 -27.04 -7.53
CA ARG A 75 -2.87 -26.30 -8.72
C ARG A 75 -2.66 -27.30 -9.85
N SER A 76 -3.24 -27.00 -11.02
CA SER A 76 -3.08 -27.79 -12.23
C SER A 76 -1.66 -28.39 -12.31
N PRO A 77 -1.53 -29.71 -12.52
CA PRO A 77 -0.24 -30.37 -12.74
C PRO A 77 0.52 -29.81 -13.95
N TRP A 78 -0.11 -28.92 -14.72
CA TRP A 78 0.50 -28.16 -15.79
C TRP A 78 1.48 -27.13 -15.22
N SER A 79 2.56 -27.65 -14.66
CA SER A 79 3.79 -26.92 -14.48
C SER A 79 4.44 -26.83 -15.85
N LYS A 80 4.58 -25.61 -16.36
CA LYS A 80 5.31 -25.36 -17.62
C LYS A 80 6.73 -25.96 -17.61
N TYR A 81 7.29 -26.17 -16.42
CA TYR A 81 8.60 -26.77 -16.18
C TYR A 81 8.48 -27.88 -15.13
N SER A 82 8.92 -29.09 -15.43
CA SER A 82 9.04 -30.15 -14.42
C SER A 82 10.16 -29.82 -13.42
N ASP A 83 10.16 -30.46 -12.24
CA ASP A 83 11.22 -30.23 -11.26
C ASP A 83 12.58 -30.75 -11.77
N GLU A 84 12.57 -31.80 -12.59
CA GLU A 84 13.75 -32.32 -13.29
C GLU A 84 14.29 -31.32 -14.31
N GLN A 85 13.41 -30.66 -15.09
CA GLN A 85 13.81 -29.62 -16.04
C GLN A 85 14.44 -28.42 -15.31
N ILE A 86 13.91 -28.06 -14.14
CA ILE A 86 14.47 -26.99 -13.31
C ILE A 86 15.82 -27.42 -12.72
N ALA A 87 15.94 -28.66 -12.24
CA ALA A 87 17.20 -29.19 -11.73
C ALA A 87 18.29 -29.22 -12.81
N GLN A 88 17.96 -29.69 -14.02
CA GLN A 88 18.89 -29.71 -15.15
C GLN A 88 19.31 -28.30 -15.57
N ALA A 89 18.37 -27.36 -15.62
CA ALA A 89 18.66 -25.97 -15.96
C ALA A 89 19.51 -25.28 -14.87
N VAL A 90 19.32 -25.65 -13.60
CA VAL A 90 20.16 -25.18 -12.48
C VAL A 90 21.56 -25.78 -12.55
N ALA A 91 21.70 -27.07 -12.85
CA ALA A 91 23.00 -27.72 -12.97
C ALA A 91 23.85 -27.14 -14.13
N SER A 92 23.21 -26.75 -15.23
CA SER A 92 23.89 -26.20 -16.41
C SER A 92 24.13 -24.68 -16.36
N SER A 93 23.69 -24.00 -15.30
CA SER A 93 23.71 -22.54 -15.21
C SER A 93 24.45 -22.06 -13.97
N THR A 94 24.95 -20.82 -14.02
CA THR A 94 25.59 -20.14 -12.89
C THR A 94 24.79 -18.94 -12.39
N ARG A 95 23.76 -18.53 -13.15
CA ARG A 95 22.90 -17.37 -12.85
C ARG A 95 21.43 -17.69 -13.12
N LEU A 96 20.53 -17.07 -12.34
CA LEU A 96 19.07 -17.26 -12.51
C LEU A 96 18.56 -16.85 -13.91
N ARG A 97 19.22 -15.90 -14.56
CA ARG A 97 18.89 -15.51 -15.94
C ARG A 97 19.24 -16.61 -16.94
N GLU A 98 20.35 -17.32 -16.72
CA GLU A 98 20.77 -18.47 -17.53
C GLU A 98 19.83 -19.64 -17.33
N VAL A 99 19.38 -19.90 -16.10
CA VAL A 99 18.34 -20.92 -15.82
C VAL A 99 17.06 -20.61 -16.61
N VAL A 100 16.61 -19.36 -16.56
CA VAL A 100 15.41 -18.94 -17.30
C VAL A 100 15.60 -19.06 -18.81
N ALA A 101 16.79 -18.76 -19.33
CA ALA A 101 17.14 -18.94 -20.73
C ALA A 101 17.20 -20.44 -21.14
N ALA A 102 17.79 -21.30 -20.31
CA ALA A 102 17.87 -22.75 -20.50
C ALA A 102 16.47 -23.41 -20.45
N LEU A 103 15.54 -22.83 -19.68
CA LEU A 103 14.11 -23.20 -19.68
C LEU A 103 13.33 -22.58 -20.85
N GLY A 104 14.00 -21.95 -21.82
CA GLY A 104 13.38 -21.37 -23.01
C GLY A 104 12.41 -20.21 -22.71
N ALA A 105 12.59 -19.50 -21.60
CA ALA A 105 11.77 -18.36 -21.23
C ALA A 105 12.52 -17.03 -21.33
N ALA A 106 11.77 -15.97 -21.63
CA ALA A 106 12.29 -14.62 -21.57
C ALA A 106 12.56 -14.20 -20.10
N PRO A 107 13.75 -13.64 -19.78
CA PRO A 107 14.11 -13.24 -18.42
C PRO A 107 13.40 -11.95 -18.01
N SER A 108 12.14 -12.06 -17.60
CA SER A 108 11.37 -10.99 -16.95
C SER A 108 11.48 -11.06 -15.42
N THR A 109 11.23 -9.94 -14.72
CA THR A 109 11.22 -9.91 -13.24
C THR A 109 10.22 -10.89 -12.64
N GLY A 110 9.06 -11.08 -13.30
CA GLY A 110 8.04 -12.05 -12.91
C GLY A 110 8.49 -13.51 -13.12
N THR A 111 9.08 -13.80 -14.28
CA THR A 111 9.61 -15.15 -14.62
C THR A 111 10.73 -15.54 -13.66
N LEU A 112 11.70 -14.65 -13.44
CA LEU A 112 12.81 -14.87 -12.50
C LEU A 112 12.29 -15.15 -11.09
N SER A 113 11.29 -14.39 -10.62
CA SER A 113 10.68 -14.59 -9.29
C SER A 113 9.86 -15.88 -9.17
N HIS A 114 9.28 -16.35 -10.29
CA HIS A 114 8.55 -17.62 -10.32
C HIS A 114 9.52 -18.81 -10.28
N ILE A 115 10.54 -18.83 -11.15
CA ILE A 115 11.55 -19.89 -11.20
C ILE A 115 12.35 -19.95 -9.90
N ARG A 116 12.71 -18.81 -9.29
CA ARG A 116 13.36 -18.81 -7.97
C ARG A 116 12.54 -19.52 -6.89
N ARG A 117 11.21 -19.31 -6.88
CA ARG A 117 10.33 -19.99 -5.91
C ARG A 117 10.22 -21.48 -6.19
N ARG A 118 10.30 -21.88 -7.46
CA ARG A 118 10.28 -23.29 -7.85
C ARG A 118 11.55 -24.01 -7.43
N ILE A 119 12.72 -23.43 -7.70
CA ILE A 119 14.02 -23.95 -7.24
C ILE A 119 14.02 -24.15 -5.72
N ALA A 120 13.53 -23.15 -4.96
CA ALA A 120 13.45 -23.24 -3.50
C ALA A 120 12.46 -24.30 -3.02
N ALA A 121 11.39 -24.59 -3.78
CA ALA A 121 10.39 -25.59 -3.44
C ALA A 121 10.82 -27.02 -3.83
N SER A 122 11.63 -27.16 -4.90
CA SER A 122 12.17 -28.45 -5.37
C SER A 122 13.40 -28.91 -4.59
N GLY A 123 13.95 -28.06 -3.70
CA GLY A 123 15.09 -28.42 -2.85
C GLY A 123 16.40 -28.63 -3.61
N VAL A 124 16.50 -28.12 -4.85
CA VAL A 124 17.70 -28.25 -5.69
C VAL A 124 18.82 -27.38 -5.10
N ASP A 125 20.02 -27.93 -4.97
CA ASP A 125 21.18 -27.19 -4.51
C ASP A 125 21.56 -26.09 -5.51
N VAL A 126 21.71 -24.87 -5.00
CA VAL A 126 22.08 -23.66 -5.76
C VAL A 126 23.26 -22.96 -5.11
N GLY A 127 24.07 -23.68 -4.32
CA GLY A 127 25.26 -23.14 -3.67
C GLY A 127 26.23 -22.47 -4.65
N HIS A 128 26.34 -22.96 -5.88
CA HIS A 128 27.17 -22.41 -6.95
C HIS A 128 26.61 -21.16 -7.63
N PHE A 129 25.41 -20.68 -7.26
CA PHE A 129 24.85 -19.43 -7.77
C PHE A 129 25.18 -18.27 -6.83
N PRO A 130 26.23 -17.47 -7.11
CA PRO A 130 26.66 -16.36 -6.25
C PRO A 130 25.58 -15.27 -6.06
N GLY A 131 24.53 -15.27 -6.89
CA GLY A 131 23.40 -14.32 -6.81
C GLY A 131 22.11 -14.86 -6.17
N LEU A 132 21.88 -16.18 -6.18
CA LEU A 132 20.69 -16.78 -5.55
C LEU A 132 20.92 -17.05 -4.07
N ASN A 133 22.15 -17.42 -3.72
CA ASN A 133 22.58 -17.63 -2.33
C ASN A 133 23.05 -16.32 -1.67
N ARG A 134 22.42 -15.19 -2.01
CA ARG A 134 22.67 -13.92 -1.30
C ARG A 134 22.05 -14.03 0.08
N HIS A 135 22.80 -14.60 1.03
CA HIS A 135 22.77 -14.14 2.41
C HIS A 135 22.97 -12.63 2.33
N GLY A 136 21.90 -11.86 2.53
CA GLY A 136 21.90 -10.46 2.12
C GLY A 136 22.98 -9.71 2.89
N ALA A 137 23.92 -9.05 2.20
CA ALA A 137 25.03 -8.29 2.78
C ALA A 137 25.57 -8.93 4.07
N GLU A 138 26.45 -9.91 3.94
CA GLU A 138 27.32 -10.31 5.04
C GLU A 138 28.13 -9.08 5.44
N LEU A 139 27.71 -8.44 6.52
CA LEU A 139 28.47 -7.36 7.12
C LEU A 139 29.48 -8.02 8.07
N PRO A 140 30.73 -7.55 8.13
CA PRO A 140 31.81 -8.23 8.85
C PRO A 140 31.78 -7.95 10.35
N PHE A 141 30.62 -8.05 10.99
CA PHE A 141 30.47 -7.78 12.43
C PHE A 141 30.31 -9.08 13.21
N SER A 142 31.07 -9.21 14.30
CA SER A 142 30.91 -10.31 15.26
C SER A 142 29.60 -10.18 16.05
N ARG A 143 29.13 -11.28 16.66
CA ARG A 143 27.90 -11.27 17.48
C ARG A 143 28.05 -10.32 18.67
N GLU A 144 29.23 -10.29 19.27
CA GLU A 144 29.60 -9.49 20.43
C GLU A 144 29.68 -8.01 20.08
N GLU A 145 30.23 -7.68 18.91
CA GLU A 145 30.28 -6.30 18.39
C GLU A 145 28.87 -5.76 18.11
N LEU A 146 27.99 -6.56 17.51
CA LEU A 146 26.60 -6.18 17.27
C LEU A 146 25.80 -5.95 18.55
N ARG A 147 26.01 -6.78 19.59
CA ARG A 147 25.37 -6.60 20.90
C ARG A 147 25.81 -5.29 21.56
N ARG A 148 27.12 -5.04 21.63
CA ARG A 148 27.68 -3.79 22.21
C ARG A 148 27.19 -2.55 21.47
N ALA A 149 27.20 -2.57 20.13
CA ALA A 149 26.72 -1.45 19.33
C ALA A 149 25.19 -1.25 19.45
N ALA A 150 24.42 -2.33 19.67
CA ALA A 150 22.99 -2.23 19.93
C ALA A 150 22.68 -1.57 21.28
N GLU A 151 23.46 -1.86 22.33
CA GLU A 151 23.27 -1.24 23.66
C GLU A 151 23.49 0.27 23.66
N SER A 152 24.44 0.77 22.85
CA SER A 152 24.80 2.20 22.80
C SER A 152 23.81 3.07 22.02
N VAL A 153 22.96 2.48 21.18
CA VAL A 153 22.09 3.22 20.25
C VAL A 153 20.61 2.98 20.49
N ARG A 154 19.78 3.95 20.07
CA ARG A 154 18.31 3.88 20.21
C ARG A 154 17.58 3.66 18.88
N SER A 155 18.25 3.27 17.78
CA SER A 155 17.56 2.94 16.52
C SER A 155 18.47 2.20 15.53
N LEU A 156 17.88 1.45 14.61
CA LEU A 156 18.61 0.80 13.51
C LEU A 156 19.34 1.77 12.57
N ARG A 157 18.87 3.01 12.44
CA ARG A 157 19.59 4.04 11.66
C ARG A 157 20.81 4.56 12.39
N ALA A 158 20.69 4.72 13.71
CA ALA A 158 21.82 5.08 14.56
C ALA A 158 22.85 3.95 14.58
N LEU A 159 22.41 2.70 14.69
CA LEU A 159 23.28 1.53 14.58
C LEU A 159 24.02 1.47 13.24
N ALA A 160 23.32 1.71 12.12
CA ALA A 160 23.97 1.74 10.81
C ALA A 160 25.07 2.81 10.73
N ARG A 161 24.83 4.01 11.29
CA ARG A 161 25.83 5.07 11.36
C ARG A 161 27.01 4.72 12.28
N ASP A 162 26.74 4.12 13.43
CA ASP A 162 27.75 3.71 14.41
C ASP A 162 28.68 2.63 13.85
N LEU A 163 28.11 1.65 13.14
CA LEU A 163 28.84 0.58 12.47
C LEU A 163 29.42 0.98 11.10
N GLY A 164 29.30 2.24 10.69
CA GLY A 164 29.85 2.73 9.41
C GLY A 164 29.19 2.15 8.16
N VAL A 165 27.96 1.64 8.27
CA VAL A 165 27.21 1.03 7.16
C VAL A 165 26.23 2.04 6.53
N PRO A 166 26.04 2.02 5.20
CA PRO A 166 25.06 2.89 4.55
C PRO A 166 23.63 2.77 5.12
N ASP A 167 22.93 3.90 5.33
CA ASP A 167 21.52 3.94 5.77
C ASP A 167 20.54 3.68 4.60
N ASP A 168 20.69 2.52 3.95
CA ASP A 168 19.77 2.05 2.92
C ASP A 168 18.90 0.88 3.42
N GLY A 169 17.89 0.52 2.62
CA GLY A 169 16.95 -0.54 2.98
C GLY A 169 17.56 -1.94 3.06
N ARG A 170 18.59 -2.23 2.25
CA ARG A 170 19.28 -3.52 2.19
C ARG A 170 20.19 -3.69 3.41
N SER A 171 20.97 -2.68 3.74
CA SER A 171 21.86 -2.63 4.90
C SER A 171 21.08 -2.74 6.21
N ARG A 172 19.98 -1.97 6.36
CA ARG A 172 19.08 -2.09 7.52
C ARG A 172 18.33 -3.43 7.59
N ALA A 173 18.18 -4.16 6.50
CA ALA A 173 17.60 -5.50 6.51
C ALA A 173 18.63 -6.56 6.94
N ALA A 174 19.90 -6.41 6.53
CA ALA A 174 21.00 -7.26 6.98
C ALA A 174 21.26 -7.10 8.48
N LEU A 175 21.43 -5.86 8.97
CA LEU A 175 21.60 -5.58 10.40
C LEU A 175 20.47 -6.18 11.26
N ARG A 176 19.22 -6.13 10.78
CA ARG A 176 18.08 -6.74 11.49
C ARG A 176 18.19 -8.25 11.64
N ARG A 177 18.67 -8.96 10.61
CA ARG A 177 18.89 -10.40 10.68
C ARG A 177 20.02 -10.73 11.62
N MET A 178 21.15 -10.03 11.49
CA MET A 178 22.32 -10.27 12.32
C MET A 178 22.06 -9.99 13.80
N LEU A 179 21.30 -8.94 14.15
CA LEU A 179 20.87 -8.68 15.53
C LEU A 179 19.99 -9.81 16.09
N HIS A 180 19.09 -10.35 15.26
CA HIS A 180 18.24 -11.48 15.65
C HIS A 180 19.07 -12.77 15.83
N GLU A 181 19.98 -13.08 14.92
CA GLU A 181 20.88 -14.23 15.00
C GLU A 181 21.88 -14.13 16.16
N ALA A 182 22.32 -12.91 16.49
CA ALA A 182 23.12 -12.62 17.66
C ALA A 182 22.30 -12.61 18.96
N GLY A 183 20.96 -12.66 18.91
CA GLY A 183 20.12 -12.54 20.10
C GLY A 183 20.33 -11.24 20.87
N ALA A 184 20.63 -10.15 20.17
CA ALA A 184 20.80 -8.84 20.80
C ALA A 184 19.46 -8.26 21.24
N ASP A 185 19.39 -7.70 22.46
CA ASP A 185 18.21 -6.94 22.87
C ASP A 185 18.12 -5.63 22.09
N VAL A 186 17.00 -5.42 21.43
CA VAL A 186 16.69 -4.22 20.63
C VAL A 186 15.33 -3.64 21.01
N SER A 187 14.80 -4.05 22.17
CA SER A 187 13.51 -3.60 22.69
C SER A 187 13.45 -2.08 22.88
N HIS A 188 14.59 -1.46 23.26
CA HIS A 188 14.78 -0.02 23.43
C HIS A 188 14.90 0.77 22.12
N PHE A 189 14.96 0.10 20.95
CA PHE A 189 15.06 0.82 19.68
C PHE A 189 13.76 1.57 19.36
N SER A 190 13.91 2.87 19.09
CA SER A 190 12.88 3.74 18.55
C SER A 190 12.31 3.13 17.27
N HIS A 191 10.99 2.96 17.21
CA HIS A 191 10.29 2.27 16.12
C HIS A 191 10.52 0.76 16.04
N ALA A 192 10.98 0.11 17.12
CA ALA A 192 10.82 -1.32 17.29
C ALA A 192 9.36 -1.68 16.98
N ARG A 193 9.15 -2.77 16.23
CA ARG A 193 7.79 -3.29 16.04
C ARG A 193 7.36 -3.83 17.40
N ILE A 194 6.80 -2.96 18.25
CA ILE A 194 6.15 -3.38 19.49
C ILE A 194 5.11 -4.42 19.08
N ALA A 195 5.44 -5.68 19.36
CA ALA A 195 4.52 -6.79 19.22
C ALA A 195 3.50 -6.57 20.33
N VAL A 196 2.25 -6.33 19.96
CA VAL A 196 1.17 -6.22 20.93
C VAL A 196 0.81 -7.66 21.31
N PRO A 197 1.17 -8.14 22.52
CA PRO A 197 0.88 -9.50 22.93
C PRO A 197 -0.63 -9.68 22.97
N GLU A 198 -1.10 -10.85 22.54
CA GLU A 198 -2.53 -11.10 22.39
C GLU A 198 -3.27 -11.06 23.72
N ALA A 199 -2.70 -11.68 24.76
CA ALA A 199 -3.24 -11.69 26.12
C ALA A 199 -3.33 -10.27 26.69
N ALA A 200 -2.23 -9.52 26.64
CA ALA A 200 -2.18 -8.13 27.12
C ALA A 200 -3.20 -7.23 26.41
N LEU A 201 -3.41 -7.42 25.09
CA LEU A 201 -4.42 -6.66 24.36
C LEU A 201 -5.86 -7.02 24.77
N ARG A 202 -6.14 -8.29 25.06
CA ARG A 202 -7.47 -8.71 25.55
C ARG A 202 -7.80 -8.05 26.87
N GLU A 203 -6.86 -8.11 27.82
CA GLU A 203 -7.02 -7.47 29.13
C GLU A 203 -7.18 -5.96 29.00
N ALA A 204 -6.32 -5.31 28.22
CA ALA A 204 -6.37 -3.87 28.04
C ALA A 204 -7.67 -3.41 27.36
N VAL A 205 -8.19 -4.17 26.40
CA VAL A 205 -9.50 -3.87 25.79
C VAL A 205 -10.64 -4.04 26.79
N ALA A 206 -10.58 -5.04 27.67
CA ALA A 206 -11.61 -5.27 28.69
C ALA A 206 -11.62 -4.18 29.79
N ARG A 207 -10.45 -3.70 30.22
CA ARG A 207 -10.32 -2.71 31.30
C ARG A 207 -10.43 -1.25 30.83
N SER A 208 -10.20 -0.99 29.56
CA SER A 208 -10.25 0.36 29.00
C SER A 208 -11.61 0.69 28.39
N ASP A 209 -11.96 1.99 28.43
CA ASP A 209 -13.16 2.55 27.79
C ASP A 209 -12.83 3.31 26.49
N SER A 210 -11.58 3.25 26.03
CA SER A 210 -11.14 3.93 24.80
C SER A 210 -9.84 3.34 24.26
N HIS A 211 -9.60 3.47 22.95
CA HIS A 211 -8.32 3.08 22.36
C HIS A 211 -7.12 3.83 22.95
N ALA A 212 -7.32 5.04 23.47
CA ALA A 212 -6.26 5.76 24.17
C ALA A 212 -5.95 5.11 25.52
N GLY A 213 -6.97 4.65 26.26
CA GLY A 213 -6.80 3.82 27.46
C GLY A 213 -6.01 2.56 27.17
N VAL A 214 -6.40 1.81 26.14
CA VAL A 214 -5.70 0.58 25.71
C VAL A 214 -4.23 0.85 25.43
N LEU A 215 -3.91 1.96 24.75
CA LEU A 215 -2.52 2.32 24.46
C LEU A 215 -1.73 2.63 25.74
N ARG A 216 -2.31 3.38 26.69
CA ARG A 216 -1.64 3.68 27.97
C ARG A 216 -1.38 2.41 28.77
N GLU A 217 -2.36 1.52 28.81
CA GLU A 217 -2.28 0.26 29.54
C GLU A 217 -1.24 -0.71 28.94
N LEU A 218 -1.10 -0.70 27.61
CA LEU A 218 -0.05 -1.42 26.89
C LEU A 218 1.33 -0.72 26.96
N GLY A 219 1.48 0.37 27.71
CA GLY A 219 2.72 1.15 27.79
C GLY A 219 3.12 1.81 26.46
N MET A 220 2.17 1.99 25.54
CA MET A 220 2.42 2.51 24.20
C MET A 220 2.14 4.03 24.13
N PRO A 221 2.97 4.81 23.42
CA PRO A 221 2.69 6.22 23.19
C PRO A 221 1.34 6.44 22.47
N VAL A 222 0.54 7.37 22.98
CA VAL A 222 -0.78 7.71 22.41
C VAL A 222 -0.61 8.55 21.16
N ASN A 223 -0.56 7.90 20.00
CA ASN A 223 -0.52 8.54 18.67
C ASN A 223 -1.35 7.76 17.65
N GLU A 224 -1.58 8.35 16.48
CA GLU A 224 -2.46 7.79 15.45
C GLU A 224 -1.92 6.48 14.86
N SER A 225 -0.60 6.37 14.69
CA SER A 225 0.05 5.17 14.17
C SER A 225 -0.15 3.96 15.10
N ASN A 226 0.04 4.16 16.41
CA ASN A 226 -0.16 3.14 17.41
C ASN A 226 -1.65 2.80 17.59
N ARG A 227 -2.53 3.81 17.57
CA ARG A 227 -3.99 3.63 17.59
C ARG A 227 -4.46 2.74 16.44
N THR A 228 -4.04 3.06 15.22
CA THR A 228 -4.38 2.27 14.02
C THR A 228 -3.86 0.83 14.14
N LYS A 229 -2.65 0.64 14.68
CA LYS A 229 -2.06 -0.69 14.89
C LYS A 229 -2.89 -1.53 15.86
N VAL A 230 -3.22 -0.98 17.02
CA VAL A 230 -4.04 -1.64 18.05
C VAL A 230 -5.44 -1.96 17.52
N GLN A 231 -6.09 -1.00 16.84
CA GLN A 231 -7.40 -1.22 16.20
C GLN A 231 -7.38 -2.39 15.22
N ARG A 232 -6.39 -2.44 14.32
CA ARG A 232 -6.26 -3.53 13.35
C ARG A 232 -6.00 -4.87 14.03
N ARG A 233 -5.24 -4.89 15.13
CA ARG A 233 -4.96 -6.12 15.87
C ARG A 233 -6.20 -6.59 16.63
N ALA A 234 -6.91 -5.70 17.33
CA ALA A 234 -8.16 -5.99 18.02
C ALA A 234 -9.24 -6.52 17.06
N ALA A 235 -9.43 -5.87 15.91
CA ALA A 235 -10.36 -6.33 14.88
C ALA A 235 -9.99 -7.70 14.30
N ARG A 236 -8.69 -7.98 14.10
CA ARG A 236 -8.22 -9.29 13.63
C ARG A 236 -8.51 -10.41 14.64
N LEU A 237 -8.51 -10.08 15.92
CA LEU A 237 -8.77 -11.00 17.02
C LEU A 237 -10.24 -11.09 17.41
N GLY A 238 -11.11 -10.31 16.78
CA GLY A 238 -12.54 -10.28 17.09
C GLY A 238 -12.84 -9.72 18.48
N LEU A 239 -12.01 -8.83 19.02
CA LEU A 239 -12.26 -8.24 20.34
C LEU A 239 -13.41 -7.24 20.26
N ASP A 240 -14.33 -7.32 21.22
CA ASP A 240 -15.39 -6.33 21.36
C ASP A 240 -14.81 -4.99 21.85
N THR A 241 -15.06 -3.94 21.09
CA THR A 241 -14.70 -2.56 21.45
C THR A 241 -15.92 -1.64 21.41
N SER A 242 -17.13 -2.21 21.45
CA SER A 242 -18.40 -1.47 21.38
C SER A 242 -18.64 -0.63 22.63
N HIS A 243 -18.13 -1.06 23.78
CA HIS A 243 -18.16 -0.35 25.06
C HIS A 243 -17.24 0.88 25.09
N PHE A 244 -16.39 1.08 24.07
CA PHE A 244 -15.53 2.24 24.03
C PHE A 244 -16.34 3.52 23.84
N ARG A 245 -16.09 4.51 24.68
CA ARG A 245 -16.66 5.85 24.57
C ARG A 245 -16.28 6.42 23.21
N ARG A 246 -17.27 6.48 22.31
CA ARG A 246 -17.15 7.29 21.11
C ARG A 246 -17.03 8.75 21.55
N PRO A 247 -16.02 9.51 21.09
CA PRO A 247 -16.13 10.95 21.17
C PRO A 247 -17.46 11.31 20.53
N VAL A 248 -18.36 11.93 21.30
CA VAL A 248 -19.53 12.58 20.71
C VAL A 248 -18.92 13.50 19.68
N ALA A 249 -19.22 13.27 18.40
CA ALA A 249 -18.76 14.15 17.36
C ALA A 249 -19.40 15.50 17.70
N THR A 250 -18.67 16.37 18.40
CA THR A 250 -18.99 17.79 18.43
C THR A 250 -19.15 18.13 16.97
N ALA A 251 -20.39 18.40 16.55
CA ALA A 251 -20.72 18.73 15.18
C ALA A 251 -19.61 19.63 14.71
N ARG A 252 -18.77 19.14 13.78
CA ARG A 252 -17.59 19.86 13.32
C ARG A 252 -18.12 21.23 12.98
N ARG A 253 -17.82 22.23 13.82
CA ARG A 253 -18.24 23.61 13.59
C ARG A 253 -17.71 23.86 12.19
N SER A 254 -18.61 23.98 11.21
CA SER A 254 -18.20 24.22 9.84
C SER A 254 -17.41 25.51 9.91
N VAL A 255 -16.08 25.40 9.86
CA VAL A 255 -15.25 26.59 9.79
C VAL A 255 -15.74 27.25 8.51
N PRO A 256 -16.32 28.46 8.56
CA PRO A 256 -16.74 29.14 7.36
C PRO A 256 -15.53 29.11 6.44
N ALA A 257 -15.72 28.63 5.21
CA ALA A 257 -14.64 28.61 4.24
C ALA A 257 -14.17 30.06 4.09
N ARG A 258 -13.06 30.42 4.75
CA ARG A 258 -12.44 31.72 4.58
C ARG A 258 -12.18 31.88 3.09
N ARG A 259 -12.58 33.04 2.54
CA ARG A 259 -12.37 33.42 1.14
C ARG A 259 -10.89 33.20 0.82
N ASN A 260 -10.59 32.08 0.15
CA ASN A 260 -9.26 31.48 0.04
C ASN A 260 -8.52 32.11 -1.14
N ALA A 261 -9.25 32.62 -2.13
CA ALA A 261 -8.71 33.26 -3.32
C ALA A 261 -7.70 34.38 -3.03
N GLN A 262 -8.04 35.38 -2.22
CA GLN A 262 -7.15 36.53 -1.96
C GLN A 262 -5.89 36.13 -1.16
N GLU A 263 -5.97 35.12 -0.30
CA GLU A 263 -4.81 34.61 0.46
C GLU A 263 -3.85 33.82 -0.44
N ILE A 264 -4.41 33.11 -1.42
CA ILE A 264 -3.68 32.19 -2.31
C ILE A 264 -3.14 32.89 -3.55
N LEU A 265 -3.94 33.77 -4.17
CA LEU A 265 -3.64 34.41 -5.45
C LEU A 265 -2.81 35.69 -5.27
N ARG A 266 -1.65 35.52 -4.64
CA ARG A 266 -0.67 36.59 -4.39
C ARG A 266 0.74 36.04 -4.50
N VAL A 267 1.72 36.94 -4.54
CA VAL A 267 3.13 36.56 -4.44
C VAL A 267 3.40 35.96 -3.05
N ARG A 268 4.05 34.79 -3.03
CA ARG A 268 4.42 34.10 -1.79
C ARG A 268 5.71 34.69 -1.21
N PRO A 269 5.77 34.93 0.11
CA PRO A 269 7.01 35.26 0.78
C PRO A 269 8.07 34.17 0.65
N GLU A 270 9.34 34.55 0.73
CA GLU A 270 10.48 33.63 0.71
C GLU A 270 10.40 32.61 1.86
N GLY A 271 10.81 31.37 1.60
CA GLY A 271 10.80 30.28 2.61
C GLY A 271 9.44 29.62 2.85
N MET A 272 8.34 30.14 2.30
CA MET A 272 7.03 29.49 2.38
C MET A 272 6.91 28.30 1.42
N PRO A 273 6.22 27.21 1.79
CA PRO A 273 6.04 26.07 0.89
C PRO A 273 5.14 26.41 -0.30
N ARG A 274 5.37 25.71 -1.42
CA ARG A 274 4.54 25.78 -2.62
C ARG A 274 3.09 25.43 -2.29
N VAL A 275 2.15 26.22 -2.83
CA VAL A 275 0.72 25.98 -2.63
C VAL A 275 0.31 24.69 -3.34
N ASN A 276 -0.49 23.88 -2.65
CA ASN A 276 -1.05 22.67 -3.24
C ASN A 276 -1.97 23.01 -4.43
N HIS A 277 -1.86 22.25 -5.51
CA HIS A 277 -2.64 22.43 -6.73
C HIS A 277 -4.16 22.54 -6.49
N ALA A 278 -4.73 21.76 -5.56
CA ALA A 278 -6.16 21.81 -5.25
C ALA A 278 -6.59 23.16 -4.65
N ARG A 279 -5.71 23.82 -3.88
CA ARG A 279 -5.98 25.16 -3.32
C ARG A 279 -5.92 26.23 -4.39
N LEU A 280 -4.96 26.15 -5.31
CA LEU A 280 -4.86 27.07 -6.46
C LEU A 280 -6.07 26.93 -7.38
N ARG A 281 -6.48 25.70 -7.71
CA ARG A 281 -7.68 25.46 -8.52
C ARG A 281 -8.91 26.08 -7.90
N ARG A 282 -9.15 25.79 -6.61
CA ARG A 282 -10.28 26.37 -5.87
C ARG A 282 -10.25 27.90 -5.86
N ALA A 283 -9.08 28.50 -5.70
CA ALA A 283 -8.93 29.95 -5.70
C ALA A 283 -9.26 30.55 -7.07
N LEU A 284 -8.81 29.93 -8.16
CA LEU A 284 -9.14 30.34 -9.53
C LEU A 284 -10.64 30.20 -9.83
N ASP A 285 -11.24 29.08 -9.40
CA ASP A 285 -12.69 28.84 -9.50
C ASP A 285 -13.48 29.92 -8.72
N GLU A 286 -13.04 30.27 -7.51
CA GLU A 286 -13.63 31.35 -6.68
C GLU A 286 -13.57 32.73 -7.36
N THR A 287 -12.54 32.99 -8.19
CA THR A 287 -12.41 34.24 -8.97
C THR A 287 -13.10 34.21 -10.34
N GLY A 288 -13.72 33.08 -10.72
CA GLY A 288 -14.41 32.95 -12.00
C GLY A 288 -13.49 32.81 -13.21
N VAL A 289 -12.25 32.37 -13.02
CA VAL A 289 -11.34 32.08 -14.14
C VAL A 289 -11.90 30.88 -14.92
N PRO A 290 -12.18 31.01 -16.22
CA PRO A 290 -12.74 29.92 -17.01
C PRO A 290 -11.83 28.69 -17.02
N TYR A 291 -12.42 27.51 -16.84
CA TYR A 291 -11.71 26.23 -16.95
C TYR A 291 -11.50 25.85 -18.43
N ALA A 292 -10.65 26.60 -19.13
CA ALA A 292 -10.31 26.38 -20.53
C ALA A 292 -8.81 26.57 -20.76
N CYS A 293 -8.24 25.81 -21.68
CA CYS A 293 -6.84 25.93 -22.04
C CYS A 293 -6.56 27.31 -22.65
N ALA A 294 -5.62 28.08 -22.10
CA ALA A 294 -5.24 29.38 -22.64
C ALA A 294 -4.57 29.29 -24.04
N GLY A 295 -4.02 28.13 -24.41
CA GLY A 295 -3.37 27.93 -25.71
C GLY A 295 -4.30 27.46 -26.83
N CYS A 296 -5.26 26.58 -26.53
CA CYS A 296 -6.14 25.97 -27.54
C CYS A 296 -7.63 26.01 -27.20
N VAL A 297 -8.02 26.72 -26.14
CA VAL A 297 -9.41 26.92 -25.68
C VAL A 297 -10.14 25.63 -25.28
N ASN A 298 -9.45 24.49 -25.26
CA ASN A 298 -10.03 23.21 -24.86
C ASN A 298 -10.63 23.27 -23.43
N PRO A 299 -11.90 22.89 -23.22
CA PRO A 299 -12.61 23.02 -21.93
C PRO A 299 -12.27 21.89 -20.92
N GLY A 300 -11.20 21.13 -21.16
CA GLY A 300 -10.86 19.95 -20.36
C GLY A 300 -11.52 18.67 -20.86
N SER A 301 -11.60 18.49 -22.18
CA SER A 301 -12.12 17.27 -22.82
C SER A 301 -11.21 16.77 -23.93
N TRP A 302 -10.97 15.46 -23.98
CA TRP A 302 -10.21 14.79 -25.03
C TRP A 302 -10.96 13.53 -25.50
N ASN A 303 -11.29 13.42 -26.78
CA ASN A 303 -12.07 12.31 -27.36
C ASN A 303 -13.35 12.00 -26.56
N GLY A 304 -14.10 13.04 -26.17
CA GLY A 304 -15.33 12.92 -25.38
C GLY A 304 -15.12 12.52 -23.90
N ARG A 305 -13.88 12.39 -23.44
CA ARG A 305 -13.55 12.06 -22.04
C ARG A 305 -13.00 13.29 -21.31
N PRO A 306 -13.25 13.42 -19.99
CA PRO A 306 -12.71 14.51 -19.21
C PRO A 306 -11.19 14.43 -19.13
N MET A 307 -10.53 15.58 -19.29
CA MET A 307 -9.10 15.76 -19.21
C MET A 307 -8.79 16.88 -18.24
N THR A 308 -7.83 16.66 -17.34
CA THR A 308 -7.43 17.70 -16.38
C THR A 308 -6.51 18.72 -17.07
N LEU A 309 -6.95 19.97 -17.10
CA LEU A 309 -6.09 21.11 -17.40
C LEU A 309 -5.15 21.37 -16.22
N GLN A 310 -3.89 21.66 -16.54
CA GLN A 310 -2.81 21.93 -15.62
C GLN A 310 -2.69 23.44 -15.38
N ILE A 311 -2.40 23.86 -14.15
CA ILE A 311 -2.13 25.26 -13.83
C ILE A 311 -0.65 25.54 -14.10
N ASP A 312 -0.39 26.46 -15.04
CA ASP A 312 0.94 26.94 -15.41
C ASP A 312 1.15 28.38 -14.92
N HIS A 313 2.39 28.68 -14.57
CA HIS A 313 2.85 30.02 -14.19
C HIS A 313 3.52 30.64 -15.41
N VAL A 314 2.97 31.74 -15.95
CA VAL A 314 3.44 32.36 -17.20
C VAL A 314 4.93 32.72 -17.12
N ASN A 315 5.38 33.29 -15.99
CA ASN A 315 6.78 33.61 -15.73
C ASN A 315 7.63 32.41 -15.25
N GLY A 316 7.02 31.25 -15.00
CA GLY A 316 7.67 30.06 -14.46
C GLY A 316 8.07 30.12 -12.98
N ASP A 317 7.77 31.21 -12.27
CA ASP A 317 7.98 31.34 -10.83
C ASP A 317 6.75 30.83 -10.07
N TRP A 318 6.90 29.69 -9.40
CA TRP A 318 5.84 29.07 -8.61
C TRP A 318 5.40 29.92 -7.40
N ARG A 319 6.20 30.91 -6.98
CA ARG A 319 5.85 31.82 -5.89
C ARG A 319 4.84 32.87 -6.30
N ASP A 320 4.83 33.26 -7.57
CA ASP A 320 3.95 34.30 -8.09
C ASP A 320 2.58 33.71 -8.48
N ASN A 321 1.70 33.55 -7.50
CA ASN A 321 0.35 33.02 -7.74
C ASN A 321 -0.68 34.09 -8.10
N ARG A 322 -0.24 35.31 -8.49
CA ARG A 322 -1.20 36.34 -8.89
C ARG A 322 -2.05 35.85 -10.08
N PRO A 323 -3.36 36.18 -10.14
CA PRO A 323 -4.25 35.65 -11.17
C PRO A 323 -3.73 35.87 -12.60
N GLU A 324 -3.13 37.02 -12.87
CA GLU A 324 -2.55 37.39 -14.16
C GLU A 324 -1.34 36.52 -14.57
N ASN A 325 -0.67 35.88 -13.61
CA ASN A 325 0.46 34.99 -13.87
C ASN A 325 0.04 33.52 -13.96
N LEU A 326 -1.22 33.18 -13.67
CA LEU A 326 -1.73 31.82 -13.70
C LEU A 326 -2.60 31.58 -14.93
N ARG A 327 -2.40 30.44 -15.59
CA ARG A 327 -3.24 30.01 -16.71
C ARG A 327 -3.49 28.51 -16.67
N TYR A 328 -4.66 28.09 -17.16
CA TYR A 328 -4.93 26.68 -17.43
C TYR A 328 -4.32 26.29 -18.79
N LEU A 329 -3.61 25.17 -18.85
CA LEU A 329 -3.11 24.58 -20.09
C LEU A 329 -3.47 23.10 -20.16
N CYS A 330 -3.85 22.62 -21.32
CA CYS A 330 -3.95 21.18 -21.55
C CYS A 330 -2.54 20.55 -21.59
N PRO A 331 -2.40 19.23 -21.35
CA PRO A 331 -1.09 18.57 -21.36
C PRO A 331 -0.27 18.81 -22.64
N ASN A 332 -0.94 18.92 -23.79
CA ASN A 332 -0.27 19.15 -25.07
C ASN A 332 0.27 20.59 -25.18
N CYS A 333 -0.54 21.60 -24.86
CA CYS A 333 -0.11 23.00 -24.88
C CYS A 333 0.92 23.29 -23.78
N HIS A 334 0.83 22.62 -22.62
CA HIS A 334 1.82 22.81 -21.56
C HIS A 334 3.19 22.24 -21.98
N ALA A 335 3.23 21.10 -22.69
CA ALA A 335 4.48 20.47 -23.13
C ALA A 335 5.34 21.32 -24.08
N VAL A 336 4.75 22.30 -24.77
CA VAL A 336 5.45 23.21 -25.68
C VAL A 336 5.92 24.51 -25.02
N THR A 337 5.58 24.74 -23.74
CA THR A 337 6.05 25.93 -23.01
C THR A 337 7.53 25.86 -22.64
N ASP A 338 8.15 27.03 -22.48
CA ASP A 338 9.52 27.18 -21.99
C ASP A 338 9.67 26.82 -20.49
N THR A 339 8.56 26.79 -19.75
CA THR A 339 8.47 26.45 -18.33
C THR A 339 8.28 24.95 -18.08
N TRP A 340 8.00 24.17 -19.13
CA TRP A 340 7.70 22.74 -19.04
C TRP A 340 8.86 21.93 -18.42
N CYS A 341 8.54 21.06 -17.47
CA CYS A 341 9.47 20.10 -16.84
C CYS A 341 10.84 20.71 -16.41
N GLY A 342 10.86 21.99 -16.05
CA GLY A 342 12.09 22.66 -15.63
C GLY A 342 13.03 23.04 -16.78
N ARG A 343 12.54 23.18 -18.03
CA ARG A 343 13.29 23.78 -19.15
C ARG A 343 13.76 25.21 -18.87
N ASN A 344 13.13 25.89 -17.91
CA ASN A 344 13.51 27.20 -17.41
C ASN A 344 14.54 27.18 -16.25
N ARG A 345 15.00 25.99 -15.81
CA ARG A 345 16.04 25.88 -14.77
C ARG A 345 17.32 26.56 -15.25
N GLY A 346 17.71 27.63 -14.55
CA GLY A 346 18.91 28.44 -14.86
C GLY A 346 18.64 29.84 -15.42
N ARG A 347 17.41 30.18 -15.80
CA ARG A 347 17.06 31.53 -16.32
C ARG A 347 16.66 32.54 -15.23
N GLY A 348 16.30 32.08 -14.03
CA GLY A 348 15.85 32.92 -12.91
C GLY A 348 16.92 33.74 -12.19
N ALA A 349 18.18 33.72 -12.64
CA ALA A 349 19.29 34.43 -12.00
C ALA A 349 19.70 35.75 -12.70
N ARG A 350 19.03 36.16 -13.80
CA ARG A 350 19.47 37.32 -14.61
C ARG A 350 18.55 38.55 -14.61
N SER A 351 17.44 38.55 -13.88
CA SER A 351 16.50 39.68 -13.87
C SER A 351 16.65 40.65 -12.68
N ALA A 352 17.72 40.53 -11.89
CA ALA A 352 18.12 41.54 -10.91
C ALA A 352 19.46 42.18 -11.31
N GLY A 353 19.46 42.93 -12.43
CA GLY A 353 20.58 43.74 -12.87
C GLY A 353 20.12 45.18 -13.05
N SER A 354 20.63 46.07 -12.20
CA SER A 354 20.45 47.53 -12.20
C SER A 354 20.57 48.13 -13.62
N PRO A 355 19.83 49.21 -13.96
CA PRO A 355 20.03 49.89 -15.23
C PRO A 355 21.46 50.46 -15.26
N ARG A 356 22.21 50.14 -16.32
CA ARG A 356 23.46 50.84 -16.63
C ARG A 356 23.09 52.26 -17.08
N GLN A 357 23.70 53.24 -16.42
CA GLN A 357 23.72 54.64 -16.83
C GLN A 357 24.35 54.80 -18.20
#